data_AF-A0A078IRT7-F1
#
_entry.id   AF-A0A078IRT7-F1
#
_cell.length_a   1.000
_cell.length_b   1.000
_cell.length_c   1.000
_cell.angle_alpha   90.00
_cell.angle_beta   90.00
_cell.angle_gamma   90.00
#
_symmetry.space_group_name_H-M   'P 1'
#
loop_
_entity.id
_entity.type
_entity.pdbx_description
1 polymer ?
#
loop_
_entity_poly.entity_id
_entity_poly.type
_entity_poly.pdbx_seq_one_letter_code
_entity_poly.pdbx_strand_id
1 'polypeptide(L)' 'MVGGGNYIEYSSLQELSQQPQGTLKNIIYGATEILNATQLIEQLAILGQKMGLG' A
#
# COMPACT_ATOMS: atom_id res chain seq x y z
N MET A 1 3.08 1.25 6.46
CA MET A 1 2.53 2.32 5.61
C MET A 1 1.44 3.05 6.35
N VAL A 2 1.48 4.37 6.37
CA VAL A 2 0.43 5.22 6.96
C VAL A 2 -0.36 5.85 5.80
N GLY A 3 -1.69 5.75 5.84
CA GLY A 3 -2.56 6.28 4.78
C GLY A 3 -2.96 5.27 3.70
N GLY A 4 -2.74 3.98 3.94
CA GLY A 4 -3.08 2.89 3.03
C GLY A 4 -1.86 2.13 2.50
N GLY A 5 -2.11 0.90 2.08
CA GLY A 5 -1.10 -0.01 1.54
C GLY A 5 -1.69 -0.93 0.47
N ASN A 6 -0.85 -1.52 -0.37
CA ASN A 6 -1.31 -2.34 -1.48
C ASN A 6 -0.59 -3.69 -1.58
N TYR A 7 -1.28 -4.71 -2.11
CA TYR A 7 -0.71 -6.04 -2.32
C TYR A 7 0.47 -6.08 -3.30
N ILE A 8 0.54 -5.14 -4.24
CA ILE A 8 1.70 -4.99 -5.13
C ILE A 8 2.94 -4.59 -4.33
N GLU A 9 2.83 -3.62 -3.41
CA GLU A 9 3.93 -3.22 -2.53
C GLU A 9 4.38 -4.39 -1.64
N TYR A 10 3.42 -5.14 -1.08
CA TYR A 10 3.69 -6.37 -0.34
C TYR A 10 4.46 -7.39 -1.19
N SER A 11 4.01 -7.66 -2.43
CA SER A 11 4.67 -8.61 -3.34
C SER A 11 6.10 -8.18 -3.63
N SER A 12 6.31 -6.90 -3.96
CA SER A 12 7.66 -6.36 -4.21
C SER A 12 8.58 -6.50 -3.00
N LEU A 13 8.06 -6.30 -1.79
CA LEU A 13 8.82 -6.53 -0.56
C LEU A 13 9.12 -8.01 -0.31
N GLN A 14 8.18 -8.90 -0.64
CA GLN A 14 8.43 -10.34 -0.54
C GLN A 14 9.46 -10.81 -1.57
N GLU A 15 9.39 -10.32 -2.81
CA GLU A 15 10.40 -10.58 -3.83
C GLU A 15 11.79 -10.11 -3.38
N LEU A 16 11.87 -8.92 -2.76
CA LEU A 16 13.09 -8.42 -2.16
C LEU A 16 13.61 -9.33 -1.03
N SER A 17 12.71 -9.89 -0.22
CA SER A 17 13.07 -10.80 0.89
C SER A 17 13.72 -12.11 0.42
N GLN A 18 13.37 -12.56 -0.80
CA GLN A 18 13.80 -13.84 -1.38
C GLN A 18 15.03 -13.73 -2.29
N GLN A 19 15.66 -12.56 -2.42
CA GLN A 19 16.80 -12.40 -3.33
C GLN A 19 18.01 -13.25 -2.89
N PRO A 20 18.54 -14.14 -3.76
CA PRO A 20 19.54 -15.15 -3.38
C PRO A 20 20.93 -14.59 -3.05
N GLN A 21 21.21 -13.32 -3.33
CA GLN A 21 22.52 -12.68 -3.11
C GLN A 21 22.54 -11.73 -1.90
N GLY A 22 21.43 -11.62 -1.16
CA GLY A 22 21.34 -10.81 0.06
C GLY A 22 21.18 -11.68 1.31
N THR A 23 21.58 -11.16 2.48
CA THR A 23 21.17 -11.70 3.78
C THR A 23 19.66 -11.94 3.77
N LEU A 24 19.19 -13.14 4.15
CA LEU A 24 17.76 -13.43 4.29
C LEU A 24 17.11 -12.35 5.17
N LYS A 25 16.21 -11.55 4.59
CA LYS A 25 15.51 -10.49 5.31
C LYS A 25 14.09 -10.96 5.59
N ASN A 26 13.71 -11.07 6.86
CA ASN A 26 12.30 -11.24 7.20
C ASN A 26 11.61 -9.86 7.14
N ILE A 27 10.89 -9.58 6.05
CA ILE A 27 10.21 -8.30 5.86
C ILE A 27 8.74 -8.45 6.27
N ILE A 28 8.35 -7.73 7.32
CA ILE A 28 6.96 -7.63 7.74
C ILE A 28 6.39 -6.33 7.20
N TYR A 29 5.42 -6.45 6.31
CA TYR A 29 4.67 -5.31 5.79
C TYR A 29 3.37 -5.13 6.55
N GLY A 30 3.10 -3.90 6.98
CA GLY A 30 1.85 -3.52 7.63
C GLY A 30 1.40 -2.15 7.14
N ALA A 31 0.08 -1.96 7.06
CA ALA A 31 -0.53 -0.70 6.68
C ALA A 31 -1.71 -0.40 7.61
N THR A 32 -2.13 0.87 7.66
CA THR A 32 -3.37 1.27 8.33
C THR A 32 -4.59 0.57 7.73
N GLU A 33 -4.54 0.31 6.42
CA GLU A 33 -5.57 -0.34 5.62
C GLU A 33 -4.95 -0.89 4.33
N ILE A 34 -5.48 -2.00 3.81
CA ILE A 34 -5.05 -2.57 2.53
C ILE A 34 -6.09 -2.19 1.48
N LEU A 35 -5.66 -1.45 0.46
CA LEU A 35 -6.52 -0.82 -0.55
C LEU A 35 -6.10 -1.24 -1.95
N ASN A 36 -7.09 -1.47 -2.81
CA ASN A 36 -6.89 -1.47 -4.26
C ASN A 36 -7.05 -0.06 -4.84
N ALA A 37 -6.76 0.10 -6.14
CA ALA A 37 -6.83 1.38 -6.82
C ALA A 37 -8.22 2.02 -6.74
N THR A 38 -9.29 1.24 -6.93
CA THR A 38 -10.68 1.74 -6.90
C THR A 38 -11.03 2.30 -5.52
N GLN A 39 -10.72 1.56 -4.46
CA GLN A 39 -11.01 1.98 -3.08
C GLN A 39 -10.27 3.28 -2.71
N LEU A 40 -9.00 3.42 -3.12
CA LEU A 40 -8.24 4.64 -2.88
C LEU A 40 -8.85 5.84 -3.63
N ILE A 41 -9.25 5.65 -4.90
CA ILE A 41 -9.89 6.71 -5.69
C ILE A 41 -11.23 7.13 -5.08
N GLU A 42 -12.03 6.19 -4.56
CA GLU A 42 -13.28 6.50 -3.85
C GLU A 42 -13.02 7.35 -2.59
N GLN A 43 -12.00 7.00 -1.80
CA GLN A 43 -11.62 7.79 -0.63
C GLN A 43 -11.18 9.22 -1.00
N LEU A 44 -10.43 9.37 -2.10
CA LEU A 44 -10.02 10.67 -2.61
C LEU A 44 -11.22 11.47 -3.14
N ALA A 45 -12.17 10.83 -3.80
CA ALA A 45 -13.41 11.49 -4.26
C ALA A 45 -14.24 12.00 -3.06
N ILE A 46 -14.41 11.18 -2.02
CA ILE A 46 -15.08 11.57 -0.77
C ILE A 46 -14.35 12.76 -0.11
N LEU A 47 -13.02 12.74 -0.11
CA LEU A 47 -12.21 13.85 0.44
C LEU A 47 -12.43 15.14 -0.36
N GLY A 48 -12.43 15.06 -1.69
CA GLY A 48 -12.69 16.19 -2.57
C GLY A 48 -14.06 16.83 -2.31
N GLN A 49 -15.10 16.01 -2.16
CA GLN A 49 -16.43 16.49 -1.79
C GLN A 49 -16.45 17.20 -0.43
N LYS A 50 -15.78 16.62 0.58
CA LYS A 50 -15.68 17.24 1.93
C LYS A 50 -14.92 18.56 1.91
N MET A 51 -14.01 18.75 0.96
CA MET A 51 -13.23 19.97 0.79
C MET A 51 -13.92 21.02 -0.10
N GLY A 52 -15.10 20.72 -0.65
CA GLY A 52 -15.80 21.62 -1.59
C GLY A 52 -15.12 21.73 -2.96
N LEU A 53 -14.34 20.72 -3.35
CA LEU A 53 -13.61 20.63 -4.62
C LEU A 53 -14.37 19.81 -5.69
N GLY A 54 -15.63 19.42 -5.42
CA GLY A 54 -16.43 18.54 -6.27
C GLY A 54 -17.87 19.00 -6.43
#